data_AF-A0A940PAX1-F1
#
_entry.id   AF-A0A940PAX1-F1
#
_cell.length_a   1.000
_cell.length_b   1.000
_cell.length_c   1.000
_cell.angle_alpha   90.00
_cell.angle_beta   90.00
_cell.angle_gamma   90.00
#
_symmetry.space_group_name_H-M   'P 1'
#
loop_
_entity.id
_entity.type
_entity.pdbx_description
1 polymer ?
#
loop_
_entity_poly.entity_id
_entity_poly.type
_entity_poly.pdbx_seq_one_letter_code
_entity_poly.pdbx_strand_id
1 'polypeptide(L)'
;MRFRKSCTVLAAVVLAAGMLPAGAAIPASAAYGSGQNIAEMLDRGLIAYNTGSGMMISWRFLANDNDRAEFQLYRDDALIYTSEAGNATSFLDKTGSASSKYRLDTIVSGKKVSSDVCSMISGQSYFDIPLDIPRGGTAPDGVAYSYVANDCSVGDVDGDGVYEIFLKWDPTNAHDNSQSGYTGNVYIDCYKLTGEKLWRIDLGRNIRGGAHYTQFLVADFDCDGKCEMTCKTADGTVDAKGTVIGDGSKDYRNSGGYVLSGPEYYSLFDGETGTLLDTVSYEYPRGTVSKSTWGDDYGNRCDRFLGTVAYLDGVHPSAVYNRGYYTRMTISAVDVVDGKLKVRWIFDSNTKENGAAHGNGNHNLMVGDVDDDGKQEICMGDCMIDDNGKLLWSSGKGHGDAMHLGDLIPERPGL
;
A
#
# COMPACT_ATOMS: atom_id res chain seq x y z
N MET A 1 -40.64 -35.57 -28.17
CA MET A 1 -39.94 -34.99 -29.33
C MET A 1 -39.22 -33.74 -28.84
N ARG A 2 -37.97 -33.74 -28.33
CA ARG A 2 -36.66 -34.27 -28.79
C ARG A 2 -36.21 -33.74 -30.16
N PHE A 3 -35.36 -32.70 -30.12
CA PHE A 3 -34.07 -32.49 -30.84
C PHE A 3 -33.42 -31.24 -30.20
N ARG A 4 -32.48 -31.34 -29.25
CA ARG A 4 -31.00 -31.56 -29.35
C ARG A 4 -30.27 -30.67 -30.37
N LYS A 5 -29.57 -29.65 -29.86
CA LYS A 5 -28.23 -29.17 -30.24
C LYS A 5 -27.57 -28.71 -28.92
N SER A 6 -26.75 -29.48 -28.20
CA SER A 6 -25.40 -30.01 -28.48
C SER A 6 -24.36 -28.92 -28.80
N CYS A 7 -23.56 -28.64 -27.77
CA CYS A 7 -22.12 -28.38 -27.76
C CYS A 7 -21.54 -27.18 -28.54
N THR A 8 -21.11 -26.16 -27.78
CA THR A 8 -19.72 -25.68 -27.84
C THR A 8 -19.28 -25.16 -26.46
N VAL A 9 -18.91 -26.09 -25.57
CA VAL A 9 -17.94 -25.83 -24.50
C VAL A 9 -16.61 -26.29 -25.08
N LEU A 10 -15.74 -25.37 -25.52
CA LEU A 10 -14.32 -25.66 -25.77
C LEU A 10 -13.54 -24.34 -25.94
N ALA A 11 -13.03 -23.82 -24.83
CA ALA A 11 -11.81 -23.02 -24.76
C ALA A 11 -11.37 -22.92 -23.28
N ALA A 12 -11.35 -24.06 -22.60
CA ALA A 12 -10.61 -24.26 -21.36
C ALA A 12 -9.76 -25.50 -21.60
N VAL A 13 -8.51 -25.47 -21.14
CA VAL A 13 -7.47 -26.50 -21.29
C VAL A 13 -6.69 -26.44 -22.61
N VAL A 14 -5.77 -25.49 -22.72
CA VAL A 14 -4.36 -25.74 -23.13
C VAL A 14 -3.47 -24.71 -22.41
N LEU A 15 -3.13 -24.98 -21.15
CA LEU A 15 -1.93 -24.38 -20.52
C LEU A 15 -1.39 -25.34 -19.46
N ALA A 16 -1.05 -26.55 -19.91
CA ALA A 16 -0.30 -27.52 -19.12
C ALA A 16 0.36 -28.52 -20.07
N ALA A 17 1.50 -28.13 -20.65
CA ALA A 17 2.60 -29.00 -21.07
C ALA A 17 3.67 -28.20 -21.86
N GLY A 18 4.08 -27.05 -21.33
CA GLY A 18 5.43 -26.57 -21.56
C GLY A 18 6.23 -27.04 -20.36
N MET A 19 6.80 -28.25 -20.42
CA MET A 19 7.92 -28.58 -19.54
C MET A 19 9.03 -27.59 -19.90
N LEU A 20 9.09 -26.47 -19.18
CA LEU A 20 10.33 -25.73 -19.07
C LEU A 20 11.37 -26.76 -18.59
N PRO A 21 12.48 -26.96 -19.32
CA PRO A 21 13.55 -27.79 -18.80
C PRO A 21 13.92 -27.23 -17.42
N ALA A 22 13.75 -28.06 -16.40
CA ALA A 22 14.28 -27.78 -15.07
C ALA A 22 15.78 -27.49 -15.25
N GLY A 23 16.19 -26.24 -15.04
CA GLY A 23 17.59 -25.82 -15.12
C GLY A 23 17.93 -24.69 -16.09
N ALA A 24 16.99 -24.12 -16.83
CA ALA A 24 17.25 -22.82 -17.46
C ALA A 24 17.15 -21.73 -16.39
N ALA A 25 18.26 -21.43 -15.71
CA ALA A 25 18.39 -20.19 -14.96
C ALA A 25 18.14 -19.06 -15.96
N ILE A 26 17.02 -18.36 -15.84
CA ILE A 26 16.87 -17.06 -16.49
C ILE A 26 17.92 -16.20 -15.80
N PRO A 27 18.96 -15.71 -16.49
CA PRO A 27 19.91 -14.83 -15.87
C PRO A 27 19.13 -13.59 -15.41
N ALA A 28 18.98 -13.45 -14.09
CA ALA A 28 18.53 -12.21 -13.51
C ALA A 28 19.66 -11.20 -13.71
N SER A 29 19.54 -10.39 -14.76
CA SER A 29 20.41 -9.25 -15.04
C SER A 29 19.63 -7.97 -14.73
N ALA A 30 19.10 -7.85 -13.52
CA ALA A 30 18.70 -6.54 -13.03
C ALA A 30 20.00 -5.79 -12.71
N ALA A 31 20.22 -4.64 -13.33
CA ALA A 31 21.25 -3.73 -12.84
C ALA A 31 20.89 -3.35 -11.40
N TYR A 32 21.88 -3.27 -10.51
CA TYR A 32 21.65 -2.66 -9.20
C TYR A 32 21.20 -1.22 -9.44
N GLY A 33 20.14 -0.79 -8.76
CA GLY A 33 19.75 0.61 -8.74
C GLY A 33 20.85 1.49 -8.14
N SER A 34 20.65 2.81 -8.12
CA SER A 34 21.60 3.77 -7.55
C SER A 34 22.01 3.44 -6.10
N GLY A 35 21.16 2.69 -5.38
CA GLY A 35 21.37 2.27 -4.00
C GLY A 35 21.29 3.41 -3.01
N GLN A 36 20.68 4.54 -3.42
CA GLN A 36 20.59 5.75 -2.60
C GLN A 36 19.31 5.84 -1.80
N ASN A 37 18.22 5.21 -2.27
CA ASN A 37 16.96 5.12 -1.55
C ASN A 37 17.19 4.43 -0.19
N ILE A 38 16.77 5.11 0.88
CA ILE A 38 16.65 4.49 2.19
C ILE A 38 15.57 3.42 2.09
N ALA A 39 15.83 2.26 2.67
CA ALA A 39 14.89 1.14 2.69
C ALA A 39 14.79 0.57 4.09
N GLU A 40 13.71 -0.14 4.36
CA GLU A 40 13.43 -0.70 5.68
C GLU A 40 14.48 -1.74 6.09
N MET A 41 14.83 -1.72 7.39
CA MET A 41 15.78 -2.67 7.98
C MET A 41 15.07 -3.97 8.35
N LEU A 42 14.81 -4.80 7.34
CA LEU A 42 14.06 -6.04 7.51
C LEU A 42 14.85 -7.17 8.18
N ASP A 43 14.14 -7.94 8.99
CA ASP A 43 14.62 -9.22 9.49
C ASP A 43 14.68 -10.27 8.36
N ARG A 44 15.17 -11.47 8.68
CA ARG A 44 15.32 -12.54 7.69
C ARG A 44 13.98 -13.02 7.10
N GLY A 45 12.83 -12.68 7.70
CA GLY A 45 11.51 -13.11 7.25
C GLY A 45 11.39 -14.63 7.17
N LEU A 46 12.05 -15.34 8.08
CA LEU A 46 12.11 -16.80 8.05
C LEU A 46 10.76 -17.37 8.49
N ILE A 47 10.04 -17.97 7.54
CA ILE A 47 8.73 -18.60 7.77
C ILE A 47 8.78 -20.08 7.43
N ALA A 48 7.93 -20.88 8.07
CA ALA A 48 7.68 -22.27 7.70
C ALA A 48 6.18 -22.57 7.69
N TYR A 49 5.66 -23.21 6.65
CA TYR A 49 4.25 -23.54 6.57
C TYR A 49 4.02 -24.90 5.91
N ASN A 50 2.97 -25.61 6.34
CA ASN A 50 2.67 -26.93 5.84
C ASN A 50 1.94 -26.88 4.50
N THR A 51 2.50 -27.57 3.50
CA THR A 51 1.93 -27.70 2.15
C THR A 51 1.08 -28.95 1.96
N GLY A 52 0.98 -29.80 2.97
CA GLY A 52 0.47 -31.17 2.88
C GLY A 52 1.51 -32.18 2.38
N SER A 53 2.61 -31.74 1.77
CA SER A 53 3.74 -32.57 1.31
C SER A 53 5.02 -32.40 2.14
N GLY A 54 4.93 -31.66 3.24
CA GLY A 54 6.06 -31.22 4.07
C GLY A 54 5.96 -29.74 4.42
N MET A 55 6.93 -29.26 5.19
CA MET A 55 7.07 -27.85 5.54
C MET A 55 7.81 -27.12 4.41
N MET A 56 7.17 -26.13 3.79
CA MET A 56 7.87 -25.15 2.95
C MET A 56 8.47 -24.10 3.87
N ILE A 57 9.77 -23.85 3.71
CA ILE A 57 10.52 -22.82 4.44
C ILE A 57 11.01 -21.80 3.42
N SER A 58 10.86 -20.52 3.72
CA SER A 58 11.38 -19.43 2.88
C SER A 58 11.91 -18.30 3.75
N TRP A 59 12.86 -17.54 3.19
CA TRP A 59 13.46 -16.37 3.82
C TRP A 59 13.81 -15.31 2.79
N ARG A 60 14.05 -14.08 3.27
CA ARG A 60 14.48 -12.96 2.44
C ARG A 60 15.97 -13.07 2.09
N PHE A 61 16.30 -12.74 0.84
CA PHE A 61 17.62 -12.21 0.50
C PHE A 61 17.53 -10.70 0.67
N LEU A 62 18.28 -10.14 1.61
CA LEU A 62 18.20 -8.74 2.01
C LEU A 62 19.07 -7.87 1.10
N ALA A 63 18.71 -6.60 0.95
CA ALA A 63 19.48 -5.64 0.13
C ALA A 63 20.92 -5.45 0.62
N ASN A 64 21.18 -5.71 1.90
CA ASN A 64 22.50 -5.63 2.53
C ASN A 64 23.21 -7.00 2.66
N ASP A 65 22.64 -8.07 2.09
CA ASP A 65 23.34 -9.35 2.01
C ASP A 65 24.53 -9.27 1.05
N ASN A 66 25.55 -10.08 1.32
CA ASN A 66 26.61 -10.29 0.34
C ASN A 66 26.06 -11.10 -0.85
N ASP A 67 26.41 -10.74 -2.09
CA ASP A 67 26.03 -11.52 -3.28
C ASP A 67 26.49 -12.98 -3.25
N ARG A 68 27.50 -13.28 -2.41
CA ARG A 68 28.02 -14.64 -2.17
C ARG A 68 27.57 -15.22 -0.83
N ALA A 69 26.51 -14.68 -0.23
CA ALA A 69 25.92 -15.25 0.96
C ALA A 69 25.41 -16.66 0.66
N GLU A 70 25.66 -17.57 1.59
CA GLU A 70 25.09 -18.91 1.61
C GLU A 70 24.22 -19.04 2.87
N PHE A 71 23.20 -19.88 2.81
CA PHE A 71 22.27 -20.05 3.92
C PHE A 71 22.19 -21.51 4.35
N GLN A 72 22.56 -21.77 5.60
CA GLN A 72 22.51 -23.10 6.21
C GLN A 72 21.22 -23.23 7.03
N LEU A 73 20.30 -24.08 6.56
CA LEU A 73 19.02 -24.34 7.21
C LEU A 73 19.12 -25.57 8.12
N TYR A 74 18.79 -25.36 9.38
CA TYR A 74 18.76 -26.38 10.41
C TYR A 74 17.32 -26.69 10.81
N ARG A 75 17.06 -27.96 11.09
CA ARG A 75 15.85 -28.41 11.78
C ARG A 75 16.25 -29.19 13.03
N ASP A 76 15.73 -28.77 14.18
CA ASP A 76 16.03 -29.39 15.48
C ASP A 76 17.55 -29.57 15.67
N ASP A 77 18.30 -28.50 15.32
CA ASP A 77 19.77 -28.40 15.31
C ASP A 77 20.54 -29.30 14.33
N ALA A 78 19.85 -30.11 13.52
CA ALA A 78 20.47 -30.84 12.41
C ALA A 78 20.47 -30.00 11.13
N LEU A 79 21.63 -29.86 10.48
CA LEU A 79 21.71 -29.23 9.16
C LEU A 79 20.94 -30.10 8.15
N ILE A 80 19.91 -29.54 7.52
CA ILE A 80 19.06 -30.25 6.55
C ILE A 80 19.23 -29.74 5.13
N TYR A 81 19.71 -28.50 4.95
CA TYR A 81 19.89 -27.90 3.64
C TYR A 81 20.91 -26.75 3.70
N THR A 82 21.63 -26.54 2.59
CA THR A 82 22.45 -25.35 2.34
C THR A 82 22.03 -24.75 1.01
N SER A 83 21.60 -23.48 1.02
CA SER A 83 21.43 -22.69 -0.20
C SER A 83 22.75 -22.00 -0.53
N GLU A 84 23.45 -22.50 -1.55
CA GLU A 84 24.67 -21.86 -2.07
C GLU A 84 24.34 -20.54 -2.78
N ALA A 85 25.34 -19.68 -2.99
CA ALA A 85 25.17 -18.39 -3.65
C ALA A 85 24.46 -18.52 -5.03
N GLY A 86 23.41 -17.72 -5.24
CA GLY A 86 22.58 -17.75 -6.45
C GLY A 86 21.47 -18.81 -6.45
N ASN A 87 21.40 -19.69 -5.45
CA ASN A 87 20.27 -20.60 -5.29
C ASN A 87 19.08 -19.90 -4.62
N ALA A 88 17.92 -20.57 -4.67
CA ALA A 88 16.69 -20.07 -4.08
C ALA A 88 16.80 -19.91 -2.55
N THR A 89 16.15 -18.89 -2.01
CA THR A 89 15.99 -18.67 -0.56
C THR A 89 14.75 -19.40 -0.01
N SER A 90 14.56 -20.66 -0.45
CA SER A 90 13.49 -21.52 0.02
C SER A 90 13.86 -23.00 -0.05
N PHE A 91 13.19 -23.81 0.77
CA PHE A 91 13.40 -25.25 0.84
C PHE A 91 12.12 -25.97 1.29
N LEU A 92 11.78 -27.08 0.61
CA LEU A 92 10.70 -27.97 1.03
C LEU A 92 11.26 -29.12 1.87
N ASP A 93 11.09 -29.04 3.19
CA ASP A 93 11.38 -30.13 4.11
C ASP A 93 10.23 -31.14 4.17
N LYS A 94 10.37 -32.23 3.40
CA LYS A 94 9.39 -33.32 3.31
C LYS A 94 9.17 -34.10 4.61
N THR A 95 10.07 -33.96 5.58
CA THR A 95 10.05 -34.74 6.83
C THR A 95 9.75 -33.89 8.06
N GLY A 96 9.68 -32.57 7.88
CA GLY A 96 9.34 -31.61 8.92
C GLY A 96 7.85 -31.61 9.26
N SER A 97 7.53 -30.97 10.38
CA SER A 97 6.16 -30.75 10.82
C SER A 97 6.02 -29.40 11.51
N ALA A 98 4.79 -29.00 11.85
CA ALA A 98 4.54 -27.74 12.54
C ALA A 98 5.15 -27.65 13.95
N SER A 99 5.60 -28.77 14.53
CA SER A 99 6.33 -28.79 15.81
C SER A 99 7.86 -28.76 15.65
N SER A 100 8.37 -28.87 14.41
CA SER A 100 9.79 -28.77 14.12
C SER A 100 10.30 -27.35 14.37
N LYS A 101 11.55 -27.22 14.84
CA LYS A 101 12.19 -25.91 15.03
C LYS A 101 13.17 -25.65 13.91
N TYR A 102 13.01 -24.53 13.22
CA TYR A 102 13.91 -24.13 12.13
C TYR A 102 14.82 -22.98 12.56
N ARG A 103 16.06 -23.04 12.11
CA ARG A 103 17.07 -21.99 12.27
C ARG A 103 17.85 -21.82 10.98
N LEU A 104 18.12 -20.58 10.58
CA LEU A 104 18.91 -20.26 9.39
C LEU A 104 20.20 -19.57 9.83
N ASP A 105 21.35 -20.10 9.42
CA ASP A 105 22.63 -19.41 9.57
C ASP A 105 23.05 -18.81 8.24
N THR A 106 23.33 -17.51 8.22
CA THR A 106 23.91 -16.83 7.06
C THR A 106 25.43 -16.97 7.10
N ILE A 107 26.03 -17.46 6.03
CA ILE A 107 27.46 -17.72 5.90
C ILE A 107 28.04 -16.83 4.80
N VAL A 108 29.13 -16.12 5.10
CA VAL A 108 29.89 -15.34 4.12
C VAL A 108 31.36 -15.72 4.22
N SER A 109 31.96 -16.12 3.09
CA SER A 109 33.36 -16.56 3.03
C SER A 109 33.69 -17.66 4.06
N GLY A 110 32.78 -18.63 4.21
CA GLY A 110 32.91 -19.76 5.14
C GLY A 110 32.75 -19.41 6.63
N LYS A 111 32.33 -18.19 6.98
CA LYS A 111 32.07 -17.78 8.37
C LYS A 111 30.60 -17.46 8.58
N LYS A 112 30.05 -17.90 9.71
CA LYS A 112 28.72 -17.48 10.13
C LYS A 112 28.71 -15.98 10.50
N VAL A 113 27.81 -15.23 9.88
CA VAL A 113 27.62 -13.79 10.11
C VAL A 113 26.30 -13.45 10.82
N SER A 114 25.25 -14.25 10.62
CA SER A 114 23.98 -14.14 11.36
C SER A 114 23.39 -15.51 11.68
N SER A 115 22.41 -15.53 12.59
CA SER A 115 21.65 -16.73 12.95
C SER A 115 20.22 -16.30 13.31
N ASP A 116 19.24 -16.85 12.61
CA ASP A 116 17.84 -16.45 12.68
C ASP A 116 16.99 -17.67 13.03
N VAL A 117 16.11 -17.55 14.04
CA VAL A 117 15.21 -18.63 14.46
C VAL A 117 13.82 -18.37 13.90
N CYS A 118 13.21 -19.39 13.32
CA CYS A 118 11.88 -19.29 12.74
C CYS A 118 10.83 -19.17 13.85
N SER A 119 10.22 -17.99 13.98
CA SER A 119 9.12 -17.71 14.90
C SER A 119 7.75 -17.99 14.28
N MET A 120 7.65 -17.90 12.95
CA MET A 120 6.41 -18.04 12.18
C MET A 120 6.30 -19.44 11.57
N ILE A 121 5.69 -20.36 12.32
CA ILE A 121 5.46 -21.75 11.87
C ILE A 121 3.96 -22.05 11.85
N SER A 122 3.43 -22.43 10.68
CA SER A 122 2.03 -22.82 10.51
C SER A 122 1.87 -24.29 10.11
N GLY A 123 0.92 -24.97 10.74
CA GLY A 123 0.45 -26.29 10.32
C GLY A 123 -0.47 -26.26 9.09
N GLN A 124 -0.77 -25.08 8.56
CA GLN A 124 -1.57 -24.83 7.37
C GLN A 124 -0.73 -24.14 6.30
N SER A 125 -1.33 -23.91 5.12
CA SER A 125 -0.72 -23.12 4.04
C SER A 125 -0.94 -21.61 4.17
N TYR A 126 -1.34 -21.16 5.36
CA TYR A 126 -1.63 -19.76 5.69
C TYR A 126 -1.33 -19.50 7.17
N PHE A 127 -1.22 -18.22 7.53
CA PHE A 127 -1.13 -17.75 8.91
C PHE A 127 -2.41 -16.98 9.24
N ASP A 128 -3.08 -17.37 10.31
CA ASP A 128 -4.26 -16.66 10.79
C ASP A 128 -3.83 -15.49 11.68
N ILE A 129 -4.40 -14.31 11.40
CA ILE A 129 -4.27 -13.12 12.24
C ILE A 129 -5.64 -12.84 12.84
N PRO A 130 -5.85 -13.12 14.14
CA PRO A 130 -7.07 -12.75 14.84
C PRO A 130 -7.34 -11.25 14.74
N LEU A 131 -8.57 -10.87 14.35
CA LEU A 131 -8.98 -9.48 14.20
C LEU A 131 -10.02 -9.09 15.26
N ASP A 132 -9.90 -7.87 15.79
CA ASP A 132 -10.90 -7.24 16.65
C ASP A 132 -11.92 -6.48 15.80
N ILE A 133 -12.90 -7.20 15.26
CA ILE A 133 -13.91 -6.64 14.34
C ILE A 133 -14.67 -5.49 15.03
N PRO A 134 -14.67 -4.26 14.48
CA PRO A 134 -15.43 -3.15 15.05
C PRO A 134 -16.92 -3.46 15.12
N ARG A 135 -17.57 -2.98 16.18
CA ARG A 135 -19.02 -3.10 16.32
C ARG A 135 -19.71 -2.31 15.22
N GLY A 136 -20.67 -2.95 14.54
CA GLY A 136 -21.56 -2.30 13.58
C GLY A 136 -22.47 -1.23 14.23
N GLY A 137 -23.21 -0.52 13.39
CA GLY A 137 -24.07 0.59 13.82
C GLY A 137 -25.31 0.79 12.97
N THR A 138 -25.96 1.92 13.16
CA THR A 138 -27.09 2.36 12.35
C THR A 138 -26.85 3.81 11.96
N ALA A 139 -26.91 4.10 10.66
CA ALA A 139 -26.72 5.43 10.12
C ALA A 139 -27.95 6.33 10.38
N PRO A 140 -27.83 7.67 10.23
CA PRO A 140 -28.93 8.60 10.50
C PRO A 140 -30.22 8.36 9.69
N ASP A 141 -30.12 7.73 8.53
CA ASP A 141 -31.24 7.32 7.68
C ASP A 141 -31.90 5.99 8.12
N GLY A 142 -31.43 5.39 9.22
CA GLY A 142 -31.93 4.12 9.75
C GLY A 142 -31.30 2.88 9.14
N VAL A 143 -30.34 3.02 8.22
CA VAL A 143 -29.66 1.88 7.60
C VAL A 143 -28.64 1.27 8.57
N ALA A 144 -28.83 -0.01 8.90
CA ALA A 144 -27.87 -0.75 9.70
C ALA A 144 -26.63 -1.15 8.88
N TYR A 145 -25.47 -1.17 9.52
CA TYR A 145 -24.21 -1.59 8.90
C TYR A 145 -23.37 -2.42 9.87
N SER A 146 -22.55 -3.30 9.33
CA SER A 146 -21.45 -4.00 10.01
C SER A 146 -20.12 -3.62 9.36
N TYR A 147 -19.03 -4.29 9.74
CA TYR A 147 -17.69 -4.02 9.21
C TYR A 147 -17.10 -5.23 8.53
N VAL A 148 -16.36 -4.97 7.45
CA VAL A 148 -15.53 -5.95 6.75
C VAL A 148 -14.08 -5.48 6.75
N ALA A 149 -13.15 -6.41 6.96
CA ALA A 149 -11.73 -6.15 6.73
C ALA A 149 -11.54 -5.86 5.23
N ASN A 150 -10.85 -4.78 4.90
CA ASN A 150 -10.76 -4.28 3.53
C ASN A 150 -9.28 -4.07 3.15
N ASP A 151 -8.94 -2.94 2.53
CA ASP A 151 -7.56 -2.70 2.08
C ASP A 151 -6.57 -2.68 3.25
N CYS A 152 -5.37 -3.21 3.00
CA CYS A 152 -4.25 -3.17 3.94
C CYS A 152 -3.04 -2.44 3.34
N SER A 153 -2.21 -1.90 4.22
CA SER A 153 -0.79 -1.60 3.96
C SER A 153 0.07 -2.31 5.02
N VAL A 154 1.38 -2.24 4.86
CA VAL A 154 2.35 -2.78 5.83
C VAL A 154 3.41 -1.73 6.14
N GLY A 155 4.03 -1.86 7.29
CA GLY A 155 5.18 -1.08 7.74
C GLY A 155 5.69 -1.65 9.05
N ASP A 156 6.99 -1.57 9.28
CA ASP A 156 7.62 -1.93 10.56
C ASP A 156 7.44 -0.74 11.51
N VAL A 157 6.62 -0.90 12.55
CA VAL A 157 6.26 0.24 13.41
C VAL A 157 7.12 0.35 14.66
N ASP A 158 7.89 -0.68 15.00
CA ASP A 158 8.71 -0.70 16.21
C ASP A 158 10.21 -0.97 15.97
N GLY A 159 10.60 -1.13 14.70
CA GLY A 159 11.98 -1.25 14.24
C GLY A 159 12.56 -2.64 14.46
N ASP A 160 11.71 -3.67 14.61
CA ASP A 160 12.15 -5.05 14.85
C ASP A 160 12.44 -5.84 13.56
N GLY A 161 12.18 -5.24 12.39
CA GLY A 161 12.37 -5.80 11.06
C GLY A 161 11.22 -6.68 10.57
N VAL A 162 10.12 -6.76 11.31
CA VAL A 162 8.89 -7.46 10.96
C VAL A 162 7.80 -6.45 10.64
N TYR A 163 7.01 -6.72 9.61
CA TYR A 163 5.88 -5.86 9.28
C TYR A 163 4.70 -6.06 10.22
N GLU A 164 4.11 -4.95 10.65
CA GLU A 164 2.72 -4.88 11.08
C GLU A 164 1.78 -4.67 9.89
N ILE A 165 0.49 -4.98 10.10
CA ILE A 165 -0.58 -4.78 9.13
C ILE A 165 -1.43 -3.58 9.54
N PHE A 166 -1.45 -2.57 8.68
CA PHE A 166 -2.38 -1.45 8.75
C PHE A 166 -3.65 -1.83 8.00
N LEU A 167 -4.73 -2.11 8.73
CA LEU A 167 -5.99 -2.63 8.17
C LEU A 167 -7.07 -1.56 8.19
N LYS A 168 -7.60 -1.22 7.01
CA LYS A 168 -8.82 -0.41 6.89
C LYS A 168 -10.06 -1.28 7.09
N TRP A 169 -10.94 -0.84 7.97
CA TRP A 169 -12.29 -1.39 8.12
C TRP A 169 -13.28 -0.58 7.31
N ASP A 170 -13.93 -1.23 6.37
CA ASP A 170 -14.97 -0.60 5.55
C ASP A 170 -16.35 -0.97 6.11
N PRO A 171 -17.24 0.01 6.35
CA PRO A 171 -18.60 -0.29 6.76
C PRO A 171 -19.37 -0.89 5.57
N THR A 172 -20.28 -1.85 5.82
CA THR A 172 -21.03 -2.53 4.74
C THR A 172 -21.98 -1.62 3.94
N ASN A 173 -22.15 -0.37 4.37
CA ASN A 173 -22.88 0.68 3.66
C ASN A 173 -21.95 1.76 3.06
N ALA A 174 -20.68 1.44 2.82
CA ALA A 174 -19.78 2.30 2.04
C ALA A 174 -20.30 2.53 0.62
N HIS A 175 -19.89 3.65 0.00
CA HIS A 175 -20.45 4.10 -1.27
C HIS A 175 -19.35 4.47 -2.28
N ASP A 176 -19.60 4.20 -3.56
CA ASP A 176 -18.93 4.95 -4.62
C ASP A 176 -19.39 6.42 -4.59
N ASN A 177 -18.56 7.32 -5.12
CA ASN A 177 -18.83 8.75 -5.18
C ASN A 177 -20.10 9.12 -5.98
N SER A 178 -20.55 8.25 -6.89
CA SER A 178 -21.81 8.47 -7.63
C SER A 178 -23.08 8.19 -6.81
N GLN A 179 -22.95 7.55 -5.64
CA GLN A 179 -24.07 7.03 -4.86
C GLN A 179 -24.30 7.88 -3.61
N SER A 180 -25.54 8.32 -3.41
CA SER A 180 -25.98 8.93 -2.15
C SER A 180 -26.24 7.88 -1.08
N GLY A 181 -26.05 8.24 0.18
CA GLY A 181 -26.33 7.44 1.36
C GLY A 181 -25.32 7.75 2.47
N TYR A 182 -25.74 7.60 3.72
CA TYR A 182 -24.82 7.72 4.84
C TYR A 182 -23.95 6.47 4.96
N THR A 183 -22.69 6.66 5.35
CA THR A 183 -21.78 5.55 5.64
C THR A 183 -21.53 5.45 7.15
N GLY A 184 -21.17 4.27 7.63
CA GLY A 184 -20.47 4.14 8.92
C GLY A 184 -19.13 4.89 8.91
N ASN A 185 -18.52 5.03 10.09
CA ASN A 185 -17.17 5.58 10.17
C ASN A 185 -16.17 4.61 9.53
N VAL A 186 -15.08 5.13 8.99
CA VAL A 186 -13.92 4.33 8.56
C VAL A 186 -12.98 4.20 9.76
N TYR A 187 -12.51 2.98 10.03
CA TYR A 187 -11.46 2.74 11.02
C TYR A 187 -10.19 2.25 10.34
N ILE A 188 -9.04 2.59 10.92
CA ILE A 188 -7.76 1.99 10.57
C ILE A 188 -7.17 1.39 11.84
N ASP A 189 -6.84 0.11 11.79
CA ASP A 189 -6.14 -0.60 12.86
C ASP A 189 -4.70 -0.90 12.47
N CYS A 190 -3.85 -1.12 13.46
CA CYS A 190 -2.53 -1.74 13.27
C CYS A 190 -2.45 -3.04 14.08
N TYR A 191 -2.01 -4.12 13.43
CA TYR A 191 -1.87 -5.44 14.03
C TYR A 191 -0.46 -6.00 13.79
N LYS A 192 0.13 -6.60 14.83
CA LYS A 192 1.25 -7.53 14.66
C LYS A 192 0.77 -8.80 13.96
N LEU A 193 1.67 -9.52 13.29
CA LEU A 193 1.38 -10.84 12.69
C LEU A 193 0.92 -11.89 13.72
N THR A 194 1.14 -11.65 15.01
CA THR A 194 0.64 -12.48 16.12
C THR A 194 -0.86 -12.29 16.40
N GLY A 195 -1.51 -11.27 15.82
CA GLY A 195 -2.88 -10.88 16.12
C GLY A 195 -3.02 -9.85 17.24
N GLU A 196 -1.91 -9.40 17.83
CA GLU A 196 -1.95 -8.28 18.76
C GLU A 196 -2.38 -7.00 18.04
N LYS A 197 -3.53 -6.45 18.41
CA LYS A 197 -3.95 -5.11 17.97
C LYS A 197 -3.19 -4.06 18.75
N LEU A 198 -2.35 -3.29 18.08
CA LEU A 198 -1.63 -2.17 18.69
C LEU A 198 -2.58 -1.00 18.95
N TRP A 199 -3.38 -0.61 17.96
CA TRP A 199 -4.27 0.53 18.07
C TRP A 199 -5.39 0.54 17.02
N ARG A 200 -6.31 1.51 17.17
CA ARG A 200 -7.37 1.88 16.21
C ARG A 200 -7.48 3.40 16.11
N ILE A 201 -7.54 3.92 14.90
CA ILE A 201 -7.94 5.30 14.57
C ILE A 201 -9.38 5.28 14.06
N ASP A 202 -10.21 6.21 14.53
CA ASP A 202 -11.57 6.47 14.04
C ASP A 202 -11.57 7.73 13.19
N LEU A 203 -11.72 7.60 11.86
CA LEU A 203 -11.73 8.78 10.98
C LEU A 203 -12.97 9.66 11.16
N GLY A 204 -13.98 9.16 11.87
CA GLY A 204 -15.15 9.93 12.26
C GLY A 204 -16.14 10.14 11.12
N ARG A 205 -17.27 10.75 11.46
CA ARG A 205 -18.42 10.93 10.56
C ARG A 205 -18.15 11.82 9.35
N ASN A 206 -17.12 12.66 9.43
CA ASN A 206 -16.79 13.64 8.40
C ASN A 206 -15.81 13.09 7.35
N ILE A 207 -15.44 11.81 7.46
CA ILE A 207 -14.78 11.03 6.40
C ILE A 207 -15.75 9.94 5.95
N ARG A 208 -16.10 9.96 4.66
CA ARG A 208 -17.07 9.03 4.07
C ARG A 208 -16.40 7.69 3.74
N GLY A 209 -17.11 6.58 3.96
CA GLY A 209 -16.66 5.24 3.62
C GLY A 209 -16.80 4.93 2.13
N GLY A 210 -15.77 4.31 1.54
CA GLY A 210 -15.74 3.96 0.13
C GLY A 210 -14.34 4.00 -0.47
N ALA A 211 -14.18 3.36 -1.63
CA ALA A 211 -12.88 3.10 -2.27
C ALA A 211 -12.09 4.38 -2.62
N HIS A 212 -12.76 5.49 -2.90
CA HIS A 212 -12.11 6.70 -3.42
C HIS A 212 -11.91 7.80 -2.37
N TYR A 213 -12.27 7.57 -1.11
CA TYR A 213 -12.14 8.56 -0.04
C TYR A 213 -10.80 8.44 0.70
N THR A 214 -10.69 7.46 1.59
CA THR A 214 -9.51 7.30 2.44
C THR A 214 -8.43 6.52 1.70
N GLN A 215 -7.36 7.24 1.37
CA GLN A 215 -6.09 6.68 0.92
C GLN A 215 -5.10 6.91 2.07
N PHE A 216 -4.63 5.83 2.68
CA PHE A 216 -3.67 5.88 3.79
C PHE A 216 -2.32 5.36 3.30
N LEU A 217 -1.26 6.07 3.64
CA LEU A 217 0.10 5.78 3.20
C LEU A 217 0.92 5.41 4.43
N VAL A 218 1.71 4.35 4.31
CA VAL A 218 2.57 3.85 5.39
C VAL A 218 3.99 3.80 4.88
N ALA A 219 4.90 4.45 5.59
CA ALA A 219 6.34 4.44 5.36
C ALA A 219 7.03 5.08 6.58
N ASP A 220 8.31 4.78 6.75
CA ASP A 220 9.24 5.51 7.62
C ASP A 220 9.59 6.84 6.97
N PHE A 221 8.74 7.85 7.16
CA PHE A 221 8.83 9.11 6.42
C PHE A 221 9.95 10.01 6.92
N ASP A 222 10.34 9.90 8.19
CA ASP A 222 11.45 10.68 8.76
C ASP A 222 12.75 9.87 8.94
N CYS A 223 12.74 8.60 8.53
CA CYS A 223 13.89 7.70 8.47
C CYS A 223 14.49 7.40 9.85
N ASP A 224 13.65 7.29 10.88
CA ASP A 224 14.06 6.94 12.24
C ASP A 224 14.15 5.41 12.48
N GLY A 225 13.74 4.62 11.49
CA GLY A 225 13.69 3.16 11.53
C GLY A 225 12.30 2.59 11.85
N LYS A 226 11.28 3.44 11.98
CA LYS A 226 9.89 3.05 12.25
C LYS A 226 8.95 3.75 11.28
N CYS A 227 7.91 3.07 10.85
CA CYS A 227 6.95 3.64 9.92
C CYS A 227 5.93 4.54 10.63
N GLU A 228 5.51 5.61 9.96
CA GLU A 228 4.30 6.37 10.27
C GLU A 228 3.17 6.01 9.30
N MET A 229 1.99 6.57 9.57
CA MET A 229 0.87 6.58 8.64
C MET A 229 0.43 8.02 8.34
N THR A 230 0.21 8.34 7.06
CA THR A 230 -0.43 9.60 6.65
C THR A 230 -1.76 9.35 5.96
N CYS A 231 -2.75 10.20 6.21
CA CYS A 231 -4.01 10.16 5.47
C CYS A 231 -4.81 11.48 5.60
N LYS A 232 -5.85 11.61 4.76
CA LYS A 232 -6.83 12.69 4.87
C LYS A 232 -7.71 12.47 6.10
N THR A 233 -7.87 13.52 6.91
CA THR A 233 -8.70 13.53 8.12
C THR A 233 -9.66 14.72 8.13
N ALA A 234 -10.51 14.79 9.14
CA ALA A 234 -11.51 15.84 9.28
C ALA A 234 -11.78 16.16 10.76
N ASP A 235 -12.58 17.21 10.99
CA ASP A 235 -13.16 17.48 12.31
C ASP A 235 -13.81 16.20 12.86
N GLY A 236 -13.42 15.77 14.06
CA GLY A 236 -13.95 14.58 14.72
C GLY A 236 -13.26 13.27 14.40
N THR A 237 -12.17 13.27 13.62
CA THR A 237 -11.23 12.14 13.60
C THR A 237 -10.62 11.98 15.00
N VAL A 238 -10.48 10.73 15.47
CA VAL A 238 -9.98 10.39 16.81
C VAL A 238 -8.78 9.45 16.67
N ASP A 239 -7.64 9.86 17.21
CA ASP A 239 -6.44 9.02 17.27
C ASP A 239 -6.57 7.89 18.31
N ALA A 240 -5.57 7.02 18.38
CA ALA A 240 -5.57 5.87 19.28
C ALA A 240 -5.62 6.21 20.79
N LYS A 241 -5.17 7.41 21.18
CA LYS A 241 -5.20 7.89 22.58
C LYS A 241 -6.44 8.72 22.89
N GLY A 242 -7.34 8.91 21.93
CA GLY A 242 -8.56 9.69 22.09
C GLY A 242 -8.41 11.17 21.76
N THR A 243 -7.29 11.59 21.17
CA THR A 243 -7.11 12.97 20.69
C THR A 243 -8.04 13.20 19.51
N VAL A 244 -8.90 14.22 19.63
CA VAL A 244 -9.83 14.61 18.57
C VAL A 244 -9.18 15.68 17.70
N ILE A 245 -9.12 15.43 16.39
CA ILE A 245 -8.68 16.42 15.40
C ILE A 245 -9.82 17.42 15.16
N GLY A 246 -9.52 18.71 15.30
CA GLY A 246 -10.48 19.78 15.06
C GLY A 246 -11.65 19.79 16.07
N ASP A 247 -12.86 20.08 15.60
CA ASP A 247 -14.07 20.16 16.43
C ASP A 247 -14.95 18.91 16.27
N GLY A 248 -14.82 17.96 17.20
CA GLY A 248 -15.59 16.71 17.21
C GLY A 248 -17.11 16.87 17.37
N SER A 249 -17.62 18.08 17.65
CA SER A 249 -19.07 18.34 17.67
C SER A 249 -19.67 18.56 16.28
N LYS A 250 -18.84 18.73 15.25
CA LYS A 250 -19.30 19.08 13.89
C LYS A 250 -19.78 17.88 13.09
N ASP A 251 -20.86 18.09 12.36
CA ASP A 251 -21.43 17.15 11.41
C ASP A 251 -21.66 17.86 10.09
N TYR A 252 -20.80 17.60 9.11
CA TYR A 252 -20.85 18.22 7.79
C TYR A 252 -21.51 17.32 6.74
N ARG A 253 -22.10 16.20 7.17
CA ARG A 253 -22.84 15.30 6.27
C ARG A 253 -24.12 16.00 5.83
N ASN A 254 -24.33 16.07 4.51
CA ASN A 254 -25.59 16.55 3.96
C ASN A 254 -26.67 15.44 3.99
N SER A 255 -27.88 15.74 3.54
CA SER A 255 -28.99 14.77 3.52
C SER A 255 -28.75 13.55 2.62
N GLY A 256 -27.81 13.64 1.68
CA GLY A 256 -27.37 12.53 0.84
C GLY A 256 -26.17 11.77 1.43
N GLY A 257 -25.75 12.07 2.65
CA GLY A 257 -24.63 11.43 3.34
C GLY A 257 -23.24 11.82 2.81
N TYR A 258 -23.15 12.82 1.93
CA TYR A 258 -21.87 13.36 1.46
C TYR A 258 -21.31 14.40 2.43
N VAL A 259 -19.99 14.54 2.46
CA VAL A 259 -19.30 15.59 3.23
C VAL A 259 -18.68 16.59 2.27
N LEU A 260 -19.47 17.60 1.88
CA LEU A 260 -19.11 18.60 0.85
C LEU A 260 -18.84 19.99 1.42
N SER A 261 -18.73 20.11 2.73
CA SER A 261 -18.44 21.34 3.46
C SER A 261 -17.57 21.03 4.68
N GLY A 262 -17.18 22.07 5.42
CA GLY A 262 -16.27 21.94 6.56
C GLY A 262 -14.79 21.89 6.15
N PRO A 263 -13.89 22.01 7.15
CA PRO A 263 -12.46 21.91 6.93
C PRO A 263 -12.04 20.49 6.54
N GLU A 264 -10.92 20.38 5.86
CA GLU A 264 -10.29 19.12 5.48
C GLU A 264 -8.82 19.19 5.89
N TYR A 265 -8.31 18.09 6.42
CA TYR A 265 -6.97 18.02 6.96
C TYR A 265 -6.17 16.90 6.28
N TYR A 266 -4.85 17.00 6.38
CA TYR A 266 -3.94 15.91 6.13
C TYR A 266 -3.11 15.69 7.40
N SER A 267 -3.05 14.46 7.88
CA SER A 267 -2.50 14.11 9.19
C SER A 267 -1.38 13.10 9.07
N LEU A 268 -0.42 13.23 9.98
CA LEU A 268 0.65 12.28 10.25
C LEU A 268 0.38 11.61 11.59
N PHE A 269 0.42 10.29 11.62
CA PHE A 269 0.23 9.47 12.81
C PHE A 269 1.46 8.59 13.04
N ASP A 270 1.90 8.52 14.28
CA ASP A 270 2.92 7.58 14.75
C ASP A 270 2.45 6.14 14.51
N GLY A 271 3.26 5.31 13.84
CA GLY A 271 2.84 3.96 13.49
C GLY A 271 2.80 2.99 14.67
N GLU A 272 3.64 3.18 15.69
CA GLU A 272 3.68 2.29 16.86
C GLU A 272 2.43 2.47 17.73
N THR A 273 2.02 3.73 17.91
CA THR A 273 1.01 4.11 18.89
C THR A 273 -0.30 4.57 18.28
N GLY A 274 -0.35 4.87 16.97
CA GLY A 274 -1.53 5.40 16.28
C GLY A 274 -1.91 6.81 16.75
N THR A 275 -0.96 7.58 17.28
CA THR A 275 -1.19 8.91 17.84
C THR A 275 -0.87 10.02 16.86
N LEU A 276 -1.59 11.13 16.94
CA LEU A 276 -1.38 12.25 16.05
C LEU A 276 -0.02 12.95 16.32
N LEU A 277 0.84 13.01 15.30
CA LEU A 277 2.11 13.74 15.33
C LEU A 277 1.96 15.15 14.77
N ASP A 278 1.26 15.27 13.64
CA ASP A 278 1.00 16.56 12.99
C ASP A 278 -0.28 16.55 12.17
N THR A 279 -0.86 17.75 12.02
CA THR A 279 -2.02 17.99 11.15
C THR A 279 -1.85 19.32 10.45
N VAL A 280 -2.01 19.31 9.13
CA VAL A 280 -2.09 20.51 8.29
C VAL A 280 -3.45 20.57 7.59
N SER A 281 -3.77 21.73 7.02
CA SER A 281 -4.91 21.81 6.11
C SER A 281 -4.64 20.96 4.87
N TYR A 282 -5.67 20.33 4.32
CA TYR A 282 -5.53 19.63 3.05
C TYR A 282 -5.22 20.64 1.95
N GLU A 283 -4.04 20.52 1.33
CA GLU A 283 -3.40 21.58 0.55
C GLU A 283 -4.28 22.11 -0.60
N TYR A 284 -4.94 21.22 -1.34
CA TYR A 284 -5.95 21.60 -2.34
C TYR A 284 -7.37 21.54 -1.75
N PRO A 285 -7.89 22.67 -1.23
CA PRO A 285 -9.20 22.69 -0.63
C PRO A 285 -10.27 22.35 -1.67
N ARG A 286 -11.39 21.79 -1.20
CA ARG A 286 -12.54 21.47 -2.05
C ARG A 286 -13.02 22.70 -2.84
N GLY A 287 -12.97 23.87 -2.23
CA GLY A 287 -13.57 25.08 -2.79
C GLY A 287 -15.07 24.90 -3.03
N THR A 288 -15.61 25.58 -4.04
CA THR A 288 -17.01 25.38 -4.46
C THR A 288 -17.12 24.09 -5.26
N VAL A 289 -17.96 23.16 -4.78
CA VAL A 289 -18.37 21.97 -5.54
C VAL A 289 -19.24 22.41 -6.71
N SER A 290 -18.64 22.50 -7.89
CA SER A 290 -19.35 22.88 -9.11
C SER A 290 -18.70 22.30 -10.38
N LYS A 291 -19.46 22.29 -11.47
CA LYS A 291 -18.99 21.97 -12.81
C LYS A 291 -17.77 22.78 -13.24
N SER A 292 -17.67 24.03 -12.82
CA SER A 292 -16.54 24.90 -13.16
C SER A 292 -15.25 24.55 -12.41
N THR A 293 -15.35 23.94 -11.22
CA THR A 293 -14.18 23.60 -10.41
C THR A 293 -13.75 22.15 -10.64
N TRP A 294 -14.70 21.22 -10.52
CA TRP A 294 -14.44 19.78 -10.52
C TRP A 294 -15.19 19.03 -11.60
N GLY A 295 -16.08 19.67 -12.36
CA GLY A 295 -16.82 19.01 -13.43
C GLY A 295 -18.16 18.38 -13.02
N ASP A 296 -18.59 18.55 -11.77
CA ASP A 296 -19.97 18.30 -11.33
C ASP A 296 -20.37 19.13 -10.10
N ASP A 297 -21.68 19.24 -9.88
CA ASP A 297 -22.28 20.04 -8.80
C ASP A 297 -22.80 19.17 -7.63
N TYR A 298 -22.41 17.88 -7.56
CA TYR A 298 -22.96 16.94 -6.56
C TYR A 298 -21.91 16.19 -5.74
N GLY A 299 -20.62 16.41 -6.00
CA GLY A 299 -19.53 15.97 -5.14
C GLY A 299 -18.84 14.68 -5.58
N ASN A 300 -19.02 14.25 -6.82
CA ASN A 300 -18.37 13.02 -7.29
C ASN A 300 -16.88 13.25 -7.56
N ARG A 301 -16.57 14.14 -8.51
CA ARG A 301 -15.19 14.34 -8.99
C ARG A 301 -14.29 15.03 -7.97
N CYS A 302 -14.85 15.87 -7.09
CA CYS A 302 -14.05 16.53 -6.07
C CYS A 302 -13.53 15.57 -5.02
N ASP A 303 -14.22 14.47 -4.74
CA ASP A 303 -13.83 13.52 -3.68
C ASP A 303 -13.18 12.25 -4.26
N ARG A 304 -12.54 12.38 -5.42
CA ARG A 304 -11.70 11.35 -6.01
C ARG A 304 -10.28 11.54 -5.51
N PHE A 305 -9.83 10.69 -4.60
CA PHE A 305 -8.50 10.79 -4.01
C PHE A 305 -7.63 9.58 -4.37
N LEU A 306 -6.33 9.82 -4.52
CA LEU A 306 -5.28 8.82 -4.62
C LEU A 306 -4.12 9.22 -3.69
N GLY A 307 -3.21 8.29 -3.43
CA GLY A 307 -1.93 8.62 -2.78
C GLY A 307 -0.89 7.53 -2.99
N THR A 308 0.37 7.88 -2.75
CA THR A 308 1.53 6.99 -2.86
C THR A 308 2.70 7.51 -2.03
N VAL A 309 3.70 6.66 -1.84
CA VAL A 309 5.02 7.04 -1.33
C VAL A 309 5.97 7.09 -2.51
N ALA A 310 6.74 8.17 -2.64
CA ALA A 310 7.68 8.37 -3.75
C ALA A 310 9.01 8.94 -3.26
N TYR A 311 10.11 8.49 -3.86
CA TYR A 311 11.47 8.98 -3.57
C TYR A 311 11.81 10.16 -4.48
N LEU A 312 11.21 11.32 -4.18
CA LEU A 312 11.27 12.52 -5.02
C LEU A 312 12.61 13.27 -4.96
N ASP A 313 13.49 12.91 -4.03
CA ASP A 313 14.89 13.36 -4.00
C ASP A 313 15.88 12.22 -4.33
N GLY A 314 15.36 11.03 -4.65
CA GLY A 314 16.14 9.82 -4.90
C GLY A 314 16.66 9.11 -3.65
N VAL A 315 16.31 9.59 -2.45
CA VAL A 315 16.90 9.12 -1.18
C VAL A 315 15.84 8.86 -0.12
N HIS A 316 14.95 9.82 0.15
CA HIS A 316 13.98 9.78 1.24
C HIS A 316 12.54 9.62 0.70
N PRO A 317 11.67 8.91 1.43
CA PRO A 317 10.27 8.78 1.06
C PRO A 317 9.49 10.09 1.32
N SER A 318 8.80 10.57 0.29
CA SER A 318 7.78 11.62 0.40
C SER A 318 6.38 11.02 0.32
N ALA A 319 5.42 11.59 1.07
CA ALA A 319 4.01 11.28 0.88
C ALA A 319 3.45 12.15 -0.26
N VAL A 320 2.83 11.51 -1.25
CA VAL A 320 2.19 12.18 -2.38
C VAL A 320 0.71 11.86 -2.36
N TYR A 321 -0.14 12.88 -2.32
CA TYR A 321 -1.60 12.71 -2.32
C TYR A 321 -2.26 13.57 -3.38
N ASN A 322 -3.36 13.06 -3.93
CA ASN A 322 -4.07 13.62 -5.06
C ASN A 322 -5.54 13.91 -4.74
N ARG A 323 -6.08 14.94 -5.39
CA ARG A 323 -7.52 15.18 -5.51
C ARG A 323 -7.90 15.45 -6.96
N GLY A 324 -8.89 14.70 -7.44
CA GLY A 324 -9.46 14.78 -8.78
C GLY A 324 -8.59 14.14 -9.85
N TYR A 325 -9.23 13.59 -10.89
CA TYR A 325 -8.55 13.04 -12.06
C TYR A 325 -9.40 12.98 -13.34
N TYR A 326 -10.73 12.95 -13.23
CA TYR A 326 -11.62 13.00 -14.41
C TYR A 326 -11.63 14.35 -15.13
N THR A 327 -11.27 15.42 -14.44
CA THR A 327 -11.24 16.80 -14.92
C THR A 327 -10.02 17.51 -14.34
N ARG A 328 -10.22 18.42 -13.38
CA ARG A 328 -9.14 19.00 -12.59
C ARG A 328 -8.47 17.89 -11.78
N MET A 329 -7.15 17.84 -11.89
CA MET A 329 -6.29 16.97 -11.13
C MET A 329 -5.29 17.81 -10.36
N THR A 330 -5.22 17.57 -9.06
CA THR A 330 -4.31 18.28 -8.15
C THR A 330 -3.49 17.27 -7.36
N ILE A 331 -2.22 17.58 -7.10
CA ILE A 331 -1.29 16.68 -6.39
C ILE A 331 -0.46 17.53 -5.44
N SER A 332 -0.23 17.01 -4.25
CA SER A 332 0.66 17.62 -3.26
C SER A 332 1.65 16.57 -2.80
N ALA A 333 2.94 16.92 -2.86
CA ALA A 333 4.00 16.15 -2.25
C ALA A 333 4.37 16.80 -0.92
N VAL A 334 4.49 15.98 0.13
CA VAL A 334 4.90 16.42 1.47
C VAL A 334 6.01 15.52 2.00
N ASP A 335 6.97 16.15 2.65
CA ASP A 335 8.05 15.51 3.39
C ASP A 335 7.73 15.57 4.88
N VAL A 336 8.25 14.62 5.68
CA VAL A 336 8.23 14.71 7.14
C VAL A 336 9.59 15.20 7.60
N VAL A 337 9.61 16.37 8.24
CA VAL A 337 10.84 17.00 8.75
C VAL A 337 10.62 17.37 10.20
N ASP A 338 11.43 16.80 11.09
CA ASP A 338 11.32 16.97 12.55
C ASP A 338 9.90 16.64 13.07
N GLY A 339 9.30 15.54 12.58
CA GLY A 339 7.95 15.10 12.93
C GLY A 339 6.83 16.03 12.42
N LYS A 340 7.10 16.86 11.40
CA LYS A 340 6.14 17.82 10.83
C LYS A 340 5.99 17.68 9.33
N LEU A 341 4.75 17.79 8.86
CA LEU A 341 4.43 17.76 7.44
C LEU A 341 4.89 19.07 6.77
N LYS A 342 5.71 18.96 5.73
CA LYS A 342 6.22 20.08 4.94
C LYS A 342 5.90 19.88 3.47
N VAL A 343 5.18 20.82 2.88
CA VAL A 343 4.91 20.79 1.44
C VAL A 343 6.22 20.94 0.67
N ARG A 344 6.51 19.95 -0.17
CA ARG A 344 7.63 19.93 -1.10
C ARG A 344 7.28 20.68 -2.38
N TRP A 345 6.18 20.29 -3.01
CA TRP A 345 5.61 20.97 -4.17
C TRP A 345 4.13 20.65 -4.34
N ILE A 346 3.48 21.43 -5.20
CA ILE A 346 2.07 21.27 -5.57
C ILE A 346 1.90 21.29 -7.09
N PHE A 347 0.92 20.55 -7.59
CA PHE A 347 0.55 20.44 -8.99
C PHE A 347 -0.94 20.70 -9.16
N ASP A 348 -1.32 21.48 -10.18
CA ASP A 348 -2.72 21.74 -10.53
C ASP A 348 -2.89 21.79 -12.05
N SER A 349 -3.68 20.86 -12.58
CA SER A 349 -3.98 20.77 -14.02
C SER A 349 -4.82 21.94 -14.55
N ASN A 350 -5.31 22.84 -13.70
CA ASN A 350 -5.97 24.08 -14.15
C ASN A 350 -4.98 25.22 -14.44
N THR A 351 -3.71 25.06 -14.10
CA THR A 351 -2.65 26.00 -14.52
C THR A 351 -2.36 25.85 -16.01
N LYS A 352 -1.84 26.90 -16.64
CA LYS A 352 -1.57 26.89 -18.08
C LYS A 352 -0.49 25.87 -18.44
N GLU A 353 0.49 25.72 -17.56
CA GLU A 353 1.66 24.86 -17.69
C GLU A 353 1.27 23.37 -17.63
N ASN A 354 0.27 23.03 -16.83
CA ASN A 354 -0.13 21.64 -16.56
C ASN A 354 -1.46 21.23 -17.21
N GLY A 355 -2.05 22.11 -18.03
CA GLY A 355 -3.37 21.93 -18.64
C GLY A 355 -3.56 20.61 -19.41
N ALA A 356 -2.49 20.08 -19.99
CA ALA A 356 -2.52 18.83 -20.73
C ALA A 356 -2.78 17.59 -19.84
N ALA A 357 -2.62 17.69 -18.52
CA ALA A 357 -2.90 16.59 -17.58
C ALA A 357 -4.39 16.48 -17.20
N HIS A 358 -5.20 17.51 -17.50
CA HIS A 358 -6.62 17.53 -17.16
C HIS A 358 -7.37 16.33 -17.77
N GLY A 359 -8.00 15.51 -16.92
CA GLY A 359 -8.80 14.36 -17.35
C GLY A 359 -8.04 13.08 -17.65
N ASN A 360 -6.75 12.99 -17.33
CA ASN A 360 -5.91 11.84 -17.67
C ASN A 360 -5.64 10.86 -16.51
N GLY A 361 -6.04 11.19 -15.28
CA GLY A 361 -5.77 10.32 -14.14
C GLY A 361 -6.66 9.07 -14.10
N ASN A 362 -6.14 8.00 -13.53
CA ASN A 362 -6.82 6.72 -13.35
C ASN A 362 -7.47 6.59 -11.96
N HIS A 363 -8.06 5.42 -11.68
CA HIS A 363 -8.40 4.94 -10.34
C HIS A 363 -7.20 4.38 -9.55
N ASN A 364 -6.00 4.60 -10.05
CA ASN A 364 -4.72 4.15 -9.50
C ASN A 364 -3.62 5.09 -10.00
N LEU A 365 -2.46 4.99 -9.37
CA LEU A 365 -1.24 5.64 -9.81
C LEU A 365 -0.07 4.69 -9.51
N MET A 366 1.05 4.88 -10.20
CA MET A 366 2.30 4.17 -9.93
C MET A 366 3.47 5.16 -9.91
N VAL A 367 4.59 4.75 -9.32
CA VAL A 367 5.82 5.55 -9.26
C VAL A 367 6.99 4.76 -9.80
N GLY A 368 7.96 5.47 -10.37
CA GLY A 368 9.20 4.88 -10.87
C GLY A 368 10.11 5.96 -11.44
N ASP A 369 11.41 5.70 -11.40
CA ASP A 369 12.40 6.48 -12.14
C ASP A 369 12.26 6.14 -13.63
N VAL A 370 11.67 7.05 -14.40
CA VAL A 370 11.36 6.84 -15.83
C VAL A 370 12.31 7.60 -16.75
N ASP A 371 13.18 8.46 -16.22
CA ASP A 371 14.14 9.24 -17.00
C ASP A 371 15.62 9.08 -16.58
N ASP A 372 15.90 8.12 -15.67
CA ASP A 372 17.23 7.66 -15.24
C ASP A 372 18.02 8.75 -14.50
N ASP A 373 17.33 9.61 -13.76
CA ASP A 373 17.93 10.67 -12.93
C ASP A 373 18.10 10.27 -11.45
N GLY A 374 17.62 9.08 -11.08
CA GLY A 374 17.67 8.52 -9.73
C GLY A 374 16.50 8.92 -8.84
N LYS A 375 15.55 9.72 -9.32
CA LYS A 375 14.36 10.16 -8.60
C LYS A 375 13.11 9.53 -9.21
N GLN A 376 12.01 9.51 -8.45
CA GLN A 376 10.79 8.85 -8.90
C GLN A 376 9.75 9.85 -9.41
N GLU A 377 9.21 9.56 -10.58
CA GLU A 377 8.10 10.29 -11.17
C GLU A 377 6.75 9.63 -10.80
N ILE A 378 5.67 10.40 -10.90
CA ILE A 378 4.32 9.98 -10.54
C ILE A 378 3.49 9.75 -11.81
N CYS A 379 3.21 8.49 -12.10
CA CYS A 379 2.37 8.09 -13.21
C CYS A 379 0.90 8.11 -12.79
N MET A 380 0.18 9.14 -13.24
CA MET A 380 -1.23 9.37 -12.95
C MET A 380 -2.06 8.92 -14.16
N GLY A 381 -2.08 7.61 -14.46
CA GLY A 381 -2.78 7.09 -15.64
C GLY A 381 -2.10 7.51 -16.95
N ASP A 382 -2.75 8.35 -17.75
CA ASP A 382 -2.29 8.75 -19.08
C ASP A 382 -1.44 10.04 -19.08
N CYS A 383 -0.79 10.32 -17.95
CA CYS A 383 0.19 11.40 -17.80
C CYS A 383 1.21 11.07 -16.72
N MET A 384 2.34 11.77 -16.76
CA MET A 384 3.45 11.62 -15.82
C MET A 384 3.83 12.97 -15.23
N ILE A 385 3.95 13.02 -13.91
CA ILE A 385 4.39 14.21 -13.16
C ILE A 385 5.81 13.93 -12.70
N ASP A 386 6.68 14.88 -13.00
CA ASP A 386 8.10 14.88 -12.71
C ASP A 386 8.38 14.87 -11.19
N ASP A 387 9.55 14.43 -10.76
CA ASP A 387 10.01 14.42 -9.35
C ASP A 387 9.85 15.77 -8.64
N ASN A 388 9.94 16.85 -9.43
CA ASN A 388 9.87 18.25 -9.02
C ASN A 388 8.47 18.88 -9.18
N GLY A 389 7.45 18.08 -9.49
CA GLY A 389 6.05 18.52 -9.54
C GLY A 389 5.64 19.20 -10.85
N LYS A 390 6.42 19.10 -11.92
CA LYS A 390 6.05 19.57 -13.26
C LYS A 390 5.41 18.47 -14.07
N LEU A 391 4.60 18.83 -15.06
CA LEU A 391 4.13 17.85 -16.04
C LEU A 391 5.31 17.40 -16.91
N LEU A 392 5.68 16.12 -16.85
CA LEU A 392 6.71 15.53 -17.71
C LEU A 392 6.13 15.23 -19.10
N TRP A 393 5.00 14.52 -19.15
CA TRP A 393 4.25 14.29 -20.38
C TRP A 393 2.77 13.99 -20.12
N SER A 394 1.94 14.14 -21.14
CA SER A 394 0.55 13.67 -21.19
C SER A 394 0.22 13.19 -22.60
N SER A 395 -0.43 12.04 -22.72
CA SER A 395 -0.79 11.46 -24.02
C SER A 395 -2.17 11.91 -24.50
N GLY A 396 -3.03 12.38 -23.58
CA GLY A 396 -4.34 12.95 -23.88
C GLY A 396 -5.41 11.92 -24.26
N LYS A 397 -5.19 10.64 -23.98
CA LYS A 397 -6.17 9.55 -24.18
C LYS A 397 -7.19 9.49 -23.05
N GLY A 398 -6.92 10.15 -21.94
CA GLY A 398 -7.85 10.31 -20.82
C GLY A 398 -7.82 9.15 -19.83
N HIS A 399 -8.79 9.20 -18.93
CA HIS A 399 -8.97 8.27 -17.81
C HIS A 399 -9.07 6.78 -18.19
N GLY A 400 -8.53 5.92 -17.32
CA GLY A 400 -8.77 4.49 -17.27
C GLY A 400 -8.78 3.90 -15.86
N ASP A 401 -8.98 2.58 -15.80
CA ASP A 401 -9.18 1.83 -14.55
C ASP A 401 -7.97 0.98 -14.16
N ALA A 402 -7.00 0.83 -15.06
CA ALA A 402 -5.82 0.01 -14.84
C ALA A 402 -4.61 0.58 -15.58
N MET A 403 -3.44 0.42 -14.97
CA MET A 403 -2.14 0.77 -15.53
C MET A 403 -1.08 -0.18 -14.99
N HIS A 404 0.03 -0.30 -15.71
CA HIS A 404 1.20 -1.08 -15.29
C HIS A 404 2.45 -0.30 -15.71
N LEU A 405 3.33 -0.03 -14.74
CA LEU A 405 4.63 0.60 -14.93
C LEU A 405 5.70 -0.41 -14.49
N GLY A 406 6.68 -0.65 -15.35
CA GLY A 406 7.76 -1.60 -15.12
C GLY A 406 8.48 -1.90 -16.42
N ASP A 407 9.54 -2.69 -16.35
CA ASP A 407 10.28 -3.11 -17.54
C ASP A 407 9.50 -4.21 -18.30
N LEU A 408 8.48 -3.77 -19.05
CA LEU A 408 7.57 -4.65 -19.78
C LEU A 408 8.14 -5.14 -21.11
N ILE A 409 9.15 -4.44 -21.64
CA ILE A 409 9.87 -4.79 -22.88
C ILE A 409 11.38 -4.65 -22.59
N PRO A 410 12.01 -5.68 -22.00
CA PRO A 410 13.39 -5.61 -21.51
C PRO A 410 14.45 -5.31 -22.57
N GLU A 411 14.13 -5.55 -23.84
CA GLU A 411 15.02 -5.22 -24.95
C GLU A 411 15.00 -3.74 -25.34
N ARG A 412 14.06 -2.95 -24.79
CA ARG A 412 13.98 -1.49 -24.98
C ARG A 412 14.47 -0.81 -23.70
N PRO A 413 15.55 0.00 -23.76
CA PRO A 413 16.00 0.76 -22.59
C PRO A 413 14.92 1.65 -21.97
N GLY A 414 14.92 1.71 -20.64
CA GLY A 414 13.95 2.42 -19.81
C GLY A 414 12.69 1.60 -19.51
N LEU A 415 11.84 2.14 -18.64
CA LEU A 415 10.51 1.58 -18.34
C LEU A 415 9.53 1.75 -19.53
#